data_AF-A0AAC8T8M8-F1
#
_entry.id   AF-A0AAC8T8M8-F1
#
_cell.length_a   1.000
_cell.length_b   1.000
_cell.length_c   1.000
_cell.angle_alpha   90.00
_cell.angle_beta   90.00
_cell.angle_gamma   90.00
#
_symmetry.space_group_name_H-M   'P 1'
#
loop_
_entity.id
_entity.type
_entity.pdbx_description
1 polymer ?
#
loop_
_entity_poly.entity_id
_entity_poly.type
_entity_poly.pdbx_seq_one_letter_code
_entity_poly.pdbx_strand_id
1 'polypeptide(L)'
;MIDMTTKPSKSKLPFLLIGVHIALAIVLFMTSRPVAPQEKVVQDDGEARVYEPVVYDVENWASTPKQGMDIEQLKAKIGTTATQESGLDYYGNHATKYRFSARHEPPLYVVESDEVLEVAWYYAAPKDNDDQKRASLDYAKRIHSLMGAYDGKKGENLVRIILQNSNKPYATTDKGEKVAGVITADCMNYQCRIILQK
;
A
#
# COMPACT_ATOMS: atom_id res chain seq x y z
N MET A 1 41.66 -70.43 36.39
CA MET A 1 41.63 -69.09 35.78
C MET A 1 41.07 -69.22 34.39
N ILE A 2 39.91 -68.61 34.13
CA ILE A 2 39.54 -67.78 32.97
C ILE A 2 38.05 -67.50 33.22
N ASP A 3 37.77 -66.30 33.75
CA ASP A 3 36.42 -65.75 33.82
C ASP A 3 36.24 -64.85 32.59
N MET A 4 35.40 -65.27 31.63
CA MET A 4 35.01 -64.47 30.48
C MET A 4 33.65 -63.84 30.76
N THR A 5 33.64 -62.69 31.43
CA THR A 5 32.46 -61.82 31.48
C THR A 5 32.35 -61.02 30.18
N THR A 6 31.55 -61.49 29.23
CA THR A 6 31.05 -60.67 28.12
C THR A 6 29.89 -59.80 28.61
N LYS A 7 30.10 -58.48 28.59
CA LYS A 7 29.10 -57.46 28.94
C LYS A 7 27.99 -57.41 27.87
N PRO A 8 26.69 -57.51 28.22
CA PRO A 8 25.63 -57.42 27.22
C PRO A 8 25.49 -55.96 26.72
N SER A 9 25.49 -55.81 25.39
CA SER A 9 25.22 -54.55 24.69
C SER A 9 23.78 -54.12 24.93
N LYS A 10 23.58 -52.95 25.54
CA LYS A 10 22.24 -52.39 25.78
C LYS A 10 21.56 -52.10 24.44
N SER A 11 20.46 -52.79 24.18
CA SER A 11 19.61 -52.60 23.00
C SER A 11 19.15 -51.14 22.90
N LYS A 12 19.46 -50.49 21.76
CA LYS A 12 19.04 -49.11 21.42
C LYS A 12 17.61 -49.02 20.87
N LEU A 13 16.90 -50.15 20.79
CA LEU A 13 15.55 -50.27 20.25
C LEU A 13 14.51 -49.33 20.91
N PRO A 14 14.49 -49.11 22.24
CA PRO A 14 13.49 -48.22 22.85
C PRO A 14 13.74 -46.75 22.50
N PHE A 15 14.99 -46.33 22.34
CA PHE A 15 15.32 -44.95 21.97
C PHE A 15 14.95 -44.62 20.51
N LEU A 16 15.07 -45.61 19.61
CA LEU A 16 14.67 -45.48 18.22
C LEU A 16 13.15 -45.31 18.07
N LEU A 17 12.36 -46.08 18.81
CA LEU A 17 10.90 -46.00 18.79
C LEU A 17 10.40 -44.64 19.32
N ILE A 18 11.03 -44.11 20.38
CA ILE A 18 10.72 -42.77 20.90
C ILE A 18 11.04 -41.69 19.84
N GLY A 19 12.19 -41.79 19.17
CA GLY A 19 12.57 -40.86 18.10
C GLY A 19 11.57 -40.85 16.94
N VAL A 20 11.07 -42.01 16.53
CA VAL A 20 10.06 -42.12 15.47
C VAL A 20 8.74 -41.48 15.88
N HIS A 21 8.27 -41.70 17.11
CA HIS A 21 7.03 -41.08 17.59
C HIS A 21 7.12 -39.55 17.70
N ILE A 22 8.27 -39.02 18.12
CA ILE A 22 8.51 -37.57 18.17
C ILE A 22 8.51 -36.98 16.75
N ALA A 23 9.20 -37.62 15.80
CA ALA A 23 9.21 -37.17 14.42
C ALA A 23 7.80 -37.18 13.80
N LEU A 24 7.00 -38.22 14.09
CA LEU A 24 5.62 -38.31 13.61
C LEU A 24 4.73 -37.21 14.20
N ALA A 25 4.89 -36.90 15.49
CA ALA A 25 4.15 -35.83 16.15
C ALA A 25 4.52 -34.45 15.59
N ILE A 26 5.79 -34.21 15.26
CA ILE A 26 6.23 -32.96 14.62
C ILE A 26 5.65 -32.83 13.20
N VAL A 27 5.68 -33.90 12.41
CA VAL A 27 5.08 -33.89 11.05
C VAL A 27 3.58 -33.66 11.12
N LEU A 28 2.88 -34.31 12.07
CA LEU A 28 1.46 -34.06 12.31
C LEU A 28 1.23 -32.60 12.67
N PHE A 29 1.97 -32.04 13.61
CA PHE A 29 1.83 -30.64 14.01
C PHE A 29 2.14 -29.65 12.88
N MET A 30 3.14 -29.92 12.03
CA MET A 30 3.49 -29.06 10.89
C MET A 30 2.49 -29.16 9.73
N THR A 31 1.81 -30.29 9.57
CA THR A 31 0.80 -30.50 8.51
C THR A 31 -0.61 -30.13 8.96
N SER A 32 -0.94 -30.29 10.24
CA SER A 32 -2.16 -29.77 10.86
C SER A 32 -1.98 -28.31 11.22
N ARG A 33 -1.92 -27.42 10.22
CA ARG A 33 -2.17 -26.01 10.48
C ARG A 33 -3.56 -25.92 11.10
N PRO A 34 -3.76 -25.32 12.29
CA PRO A 34 -5.09 -25.02 12.76
C PRO A 34 -5.75 -24.18 11.67
N VAL A 35 -6.84 -24.71 11.10
CA VAL A 35 -7.71 -23.94 10.22
C VAL A 35 -8.04 -22.69 11.03
N ALA A 36 -7.58 -21.52 10.56
CA ALA A 36 -7.96 -20.26 11.16
C ALA A 36 -9.49 -20.29 11.37
N PRO A 37 -10.02 -19.78 12.50
CA PRO A 37 -11.46 -19.74 12.71
C PRO A 37 -12.09 -19.25 11.42
N GLN A 38 -12.95 -20.08 10.81
CA GLN A 38 -13.58 -19.80 9.53
C GLN A 38 -14.00 -18.33 9.57
N GLU A 39 -13.44 -17.52 8.67
CA GLU A 39 -13.89 -16.16 8.44
C GLU A 39 -15.41 -16.24 8.43
N LYS A 40 -16.06 -15.59 9.41
CA LYS A 40 -17.51 -15.74 9.60
C LYS A 40 -18.14 -15.44 8.25
N VAL A 41 -18.61 -16.47 7.58
CA VAL A 41 -19.37 -16.34 6.35
C VAL A 41 -20.63 -15.60 6.80
N VAL A 42 -20.62 -14.29 6.60
CA VAL A 42 -21.77 -13.44 6.90
C VAL A 42 -22.88 -13.99 6.04
N GLN A 43 -23.84 -14.64 6.69
CA GLN A 43 -24.98 -15.26 6.05
C GLN A 43 -25.67 -14.17 5.22
N ASP A 44 -25.79 -14.42 3.92
CA ASP A 44 -26.47 -13.51 3.00
C ASP A 44 -27.91 -13.37 3.47
N ASP A 45 -28.26 -12.21 4.01
CA ASP A 45 -29.59 -11.88 4.54
C ASP A 45 -30.61 -11.67 3.42
N GLY A 46 -30.19 -11.79 2.16
CA GLY A 46 -31.03 -11.58 0.99
C GLY A 46 -31.32 -10.10 0.71
N GLU A 47 -30.77 -9.19 1.52
CA GLU A 47 -30.85 -7.75 1.28
C GLU A 47 -29.65 -7.30 0.45
N ALA A 48 -29.90 -6.43 -0.54
CA ALA A 48 -28.82 -5.88 -1.33
C ALA A 48 -27.92 -5.02 -0.43
N ARG A 49 -26.68 -5.46 -0.18
CA ARG A 49 -25.69 -4.67 0.57
C ARG A 49 -25.53 -3.29 -0.07
N VAL A 50 -25.86 -2.24 0.68
CA VAL A 50 -25.62 -0.85 0.29
C VAL A 50 -24.15 -0.54 0.55
N TYR A 51 -23.41 -0.26 -0.51
CA TYR A 51 -21.99 0.05 -0.44
C TYR A 51 -21.79 1.56 -0.51
N GLU A 52 -21.33 2.16 0.58
CA GLU A 52 -21.08 3.59 0.63
C GLU A 52 -19.69 3.94 0.07
N PRO A 53 -19.59 4.92 -0.85
CA PRO A 53 -18.30 5.42 -1.32
C PRO A 53 -17.54 6.13 -0.20
N VAL A 54 -16.21 6.22 -0.34
CA VAL A 54 -15.41 7.06 0.56
C VAL A 54 -15.76 8.52 0.34
N VAL A 55 -16.09 9.22 1.43
CA VAL A 55 -16.30 10.66 1.43
C VAL A 55 -14.98 11.36 1.71
N TYR A 56 -14.44 12.04 0.70
CA TYR A 56 -13.24 12.87 0.82
C TYR A 56 -13.65 14.30 1.20
N ASP A 57 -13.73 14.56 2.50
CA ASP A 57 -14.12 15.87 3.04
C ASP A 57 -12.94 16.85 3.06
N VAL A 58 -12.44 17.18 1.87
CA VAL A 58 -11.20 17.95 1.68
C VAL A 58 -11.30 19.36 2.27
N GLU A 59 -12.49 19.94 2.31
CA GLU A 59 -12.72 21.29 2.87
C GLU A 59 -12.39 21.38 4.36
N ASN A 60 -12.51 20.26 5.08
CA ASN A 60 -12.22 20.17 6.52
C ASN A 60 -10.79 19.66 6.82
N TRP A 61 -9.97 19.43 5.80
CA TRP A 61 -8.58 19.01 6.02
C TRP A 61 -7.70 20.21 6.38
N ALA A 62 -6.67 19.94 7.21
CA ALA A 62 -5.71 20.97 7.58
C ALA A 62 -4.99 21.52 6.34
N SER A 63 -4.92 22.85 6.25
CA SER A 63 -4.17 23.51 5.20
C SER A 63 -2.67 23.53 5.52
N THR A 64 -1.87 23.33 4.49
CA THR A 64 -0.41 23.38 4.55
C THR A 64 0.09 24.58 3.72
N PRO A 65 0.79 25.55 4.33
CA PRO A 65 1.31 26.70 3.60
C PRO A 65 2.42 26.25 2.63
N LYS A 66 2.61 27.01 1.55
CA LYS A 66 3.69 26.78 0.59
C LYS A 66 5.06 26.88 1.28
N GLN A 67 5.88 25.85 1.14
CA GLN A 67 7.21 25.73 1.75
C GLN A 67 8.35 25.87 0.73
N GLY A 68 8.04 26.01 -0.58
CA GLY A 68 9.06 26.15 -1.61
C GLY A 68 9.88 24.88 -1.82
N MET A 69 9.26 23.71 -1.65
CA MET A 69 9.93 22.43 -1.78
C MET A 69 10.31 22.15 -3.23
N ASP A 70 11.49 21.57 -3.41
CA ASP A 70 11.84 20.87 -4.65
C ASP A 70 11.21 19.47 -4.68
N ILE A 71 11.35 18.81 -5.83
CA ILE A 71 10.77 17.48 -6.08
C ILE A 71 11.44 16.38 -5.24
N GLU A 72 12.71 16.53 -4.89
CA GLU A 72 13.42 15.56 -4.05
C GLU A 72 12.88 15.60 -2.60
N GLN A 73 12.64 16.82 -2.09
CA GLN A 73 12.01 17.04 -0.80
C GLN A 73 10.55 16.54 -0.78
N LEU A 74 9.84 16.68 -1.91
CA LEU A 74 8.49 16.17 -2.09
C LEU A 74 8.45 14.64 -1.90
N LYS A 75 9.34 13.92 -2.58
CA LYS A 75 9.51 12.46 -2.43
C LYS A 75 9.80 12.06 -0.98
N ALA A 76 10.72 12.75 -0.31
CA ALA A 76 11.06 12.46 1.08
C ALA A 76 9.88 12.64 2.06
N LYS A 77 8.94 13.56 1.77
CA LYS A 77 7.74 13.77 2.59
C LYS A 77 6.65 12.71 2.37
N ILE A 78 6.69 11.96 1.26
CA ILE A 78 5.72 10.87 1.01
C ILE A 78 5.96 9.72 1.98
N GLY A 79 7.21 9.40 2.30
CA GLY A 79 7.57 8.42 3.30
C GLY A 79 9.08 8.25 3.41
N THR A 80 9.54 7.73 4.54
CA THR A 80 10.96 7.55 4.83
C THR A 80 11.50 6.20 4.39
N THR A 81 10.64 5.20 4.20
CA THR A 81 11.01 3.84 3.79
C THR A 81 10.17 3.43 2.59
N ALA A 82 10.84 3.08 1.49
CA ALA A 82 10.21 2.57 0.29
C ALA A 82 10.94 1.32 -0.21
N THR A 83 10.17 0.39 -0.77
CA THR A 83 10.72 -0.71 -1.57
C THR A 83 10.93 -0.19 -3.00
N GLN A 84 12.13 -0.40 -3.55
CA GLN A 84 12.45 -0.01 -4.93
C GLN A 84 12.10 -1.15 -5.90
N GLU A 85 11.47 -0.79 -7.01
CA GLU A 85 11.05 -1.67 -8.08
C GLU A 85 11.36 -1.00 -9.42
N SER A 86 11.66 -1.79 -10.46
CA SER A 86 11.75 -1.25 -11.83
C SER A 86 10.34 -0.92 -12.32
N GLY A 87 10.20 0.20 -13.02
CA GLY A 87 8.93 0.61 -13.63
C GLY A 87 9.13 1.40 -14.90
N LEU A 88 8.02 1.92 -15.42
CA LEU A 88 7.99 2.90 -16.50
C LEU A 88 7.35 4.18 -15.98
N ASP A 89 7.86 5.33 -16.42
CA ASP A 89 7.24 6.63 -16.15
C ASP A 89 6.02 6.89 -17.03
N TYR A 90 5.46 8.09 -16.90
CA TYR A 90 4.31 8.54 -17.67
C TYR A 90 4.52 8.50 -19.20
N TYR A 91 5.75 8.72 -19.67
CA TYR A 91 6.10 8.73 -21.07
C TYR A 91 6.55 7.35 -21.59
N GLY A 92 6.62 6.34 -20.71
CA GLY A 92 7.05 4.99 -21.04
C GLY A 92 8.56 4.79 -20.98
N ASN A 93 9.31 5.73 -20.39
CA ASN A 93 10.75 5.59 -20.17
C ASN A 93 11.03 4.74 -18.92
N HIS A 94 12.22 4.15 -18.85
CA HIS A 94 12.66 3.45 -17.65
C HIS A 94 12.68 4.37 -16.44
N ALA A 95 12.10 3.90 -15.34
CA ALA A 95 11.95 4.68 -14.12
C ALA A 95 12.12 3.80 -12.88
N THR A 96 12.44 4.46 -11.76
CA THR A 96 12.47 3.80 -10.46
C THR A 96 11.13 4.00 -9.76
N LYS A 97 10.47 2.90 -9.41
CA LYS A 97 9.23 2.90 -8.63
C LYS A 97 9.55 2.68 -7.15
N TYR A 98 9.16 3.63 -6.32
CA TYR A 98 9.30 3.60 -4.87
C TYR A 98 7.93 3.32 -4.24
N ARG A 99 7.74 2.12 -3.70
CA ARG A 99 6.51 1.73 -3.02
C ARG A 99 6.61 1.99 -1.52
N PHE A 100 5.70 2.79 -0.98
CA PHE A 100 5.62 3.19 0.44
C PHE A 100 4.59 2.39 1.26
N SER A 101 4.10 1.28 0.70
CA SER A 101 3.08 0.40 1.27
C SER A 101 3.52 -1.05 1.12
N ALA A 102 3.06 -1.94 1.98
CA ALA A 102 3.32 -3.36 1.79
C ALA A 102 2.68 -3.88 0.49
N ARG A 103 3.16 -5.02 -0.03
CA ARG A 103 2.64 -5.59 -1.29
C ARG A 103 1.17 -6.00 -1.23
N HIS A 104 0.67 -6.37 -0.06
CA HIS A 104 -0.72 -6.76 0.17
C HIS A 104 -1.61 -5.58 0.60
N GLU A 105 -1.03 -4.40 0.82
CA GLU A 105 -1.74 -3.19 1.21
C GLU A 105 -2.10 -2.34 -0.02
N PRO A 106 -3.14 -1.49 0.09
CA PRO A 106 -3.44 -0.46 -0.88
C PRO A 106 -2.18 0.32 -1.28
N PRO A 107 -1.89 0.45 -2.58
CA PRO A 107 -0.65 1.06 -3.04
C PRO A 107 -0.59 2.55 -2.73
N LEU A 108 0.57 2.99 -2.25
CA LEU A 108 1.09 4.34 -2.36
C LEU A 108 2.50 4.23 -2.95
N TYR A 109 2.74 4.88 -4.08
CA TYR A 109 4.05 4.85 -4.71
C TYR A 109 4.42 6.17 -5.39
N VAL A 110 5.72 6.31 -5.63
CA VAL A 110 6.31 7.34 -6.47
C VAL A 110 7.01 6.65 -7.63
N VAL A 111 6.81 7.11 -8.85
CA VAL A 111 7.63 6.72 -10.01
C VAL A 111 8.48 7.92 -10.40
N GLU A 112 9.78 7.69 -10.51
CA GLU A 112 10.74 8.75 -10.78
C GLU A 112 11.62 8.37 -11.98
N SER A 113 11.69 9.29 -12.93
CA SER A 113 12.66 9.30 -14.03
C SER A 113 13.39 10.64 -14.06
N ASP A 114 14.21 10.85 -15.10
CA ASP A 114 14.93 12.11 -15.28
C ASP A 114 13.98 13.29 -15.57
N GLU A 115 12.85 13.03 -16.22
CA GLU A 115 11.92 14.07 -16.68
C GLU A 115 10.73 14.27 -15.77
N VAL A 116 10.27 13.24 -15.06
CA VAL A 116 9.03 13.32 -14.29
C VAL A 116 9.09 12.66 -12.92
N LEU A 117 8.25 13.17 -12.02
CA LEU A 117 7.88 12.53 -10.77
C LEU A 117 6.37 12.26 -10.78
N GLU A 118 5.97 11.00 -10.81
CA GLU A 118 4.58 10.58 -10.61
C GLU A 118 4.36 10.17 -9.16
N VAL A 119 3.38 10.79 -8.50
CA VAL A 119 2.89 10.35 -7.20
C VAL A 119 1.55 9.69 -7.41
N ALA A 120 1.38 8.43 -7.01
CA ALA A 120 0.13 7.72 -7.18
C ALA A 120 -0.27 6.93 -5.92
N TRP A 121 -1.58 6.89 -5.66
CA TRP A 121 -2.15 6.22 -4.50
C TRP A 121 -3.48 5.56 -4.83
N TYR A 122 -3.85 4.61 -4.00
CA TYR A 122 -5.10 3.88 -4.12
C TYR A 122 -6.33 4.78 -3.93
N TYR A 123 -7.28 4.67 -4.86
CA TYR A 123 -8.58 5.33 -4.80
C TYR A 123 -9.67 4.30 -4.53
N ALA A 124 -10.24 4.34 -3.33
CA ALA A 124 -11.11 3.27 -2.86
C ALA A 124 -12.45 3.17 -3.62
N ALA A 125 -12.86 1.94 -3.88
CA ALA A 125 -14.18 1.55 -4.35
C ALA A 125 -15.23 1.63 -3.24
N PRO A 126 -16.52 1.78 -3.57
CA PRO A 126 -17.60 1.64 -2.59
C PRO A 126 -17.61 0.26 -1.89
N LYS A 127 -17.18 -0.79 -2.61
CA LYS A 127 -17.18 -2.18 -2.13
C LYS A 127 -15.95 -2.59 -1.31
N ASP A 128 -14.98 -1.70 -1.19
CA ASP A 128 -13.78 -1.98 -0.42
C ASP A 128 -14.08 -2.12 1.06
N ASN A 129 -13.22 -2.85 1.77
CA ASN A 129 -13.29 -2.96 3.21
C ASN A 129 -12.80 -1.67 3.90
N ASP A 130 -13.02 -1.58 5.21
CA ASP A 130 -12.71 -0.38 6.00
C ASP A 130 -11.22 -0.04 5.99
N ASP A 131 -10.33 -1.04 5.95
CA ASP A 131 -8.88 -0.84 5.92
C ASP A 131 -8.44 -0.21 4.60
N GLN A 132 -8.99 -0.68 3.48
CA GLN A 132 -8.75 -0.14 2.15
C GLN A 132 -9.27 1.30 2.01
N LYS A 133 -10.50 1.55 2.49
CA LYS A 133 -11.11 2.89 2.51
C LYS A 133 -10.29 3.87 3.36
N ARG A 134 -9.87 3.44 4.54
CA ARG A 134 -9.03 4.22 5.46
C ARG A 134 -7.66 4.54 4.85
N ALA A 135 -6.99 3.56 4.27
CA ALA A 135 -5.71 3.78 3.59
C ALA A 135 -5.85 4.79 2.44
N SER A 136 -6.90 4.68 1.62
CA SER A 136 -7.17 5.62 0.54
C SER A 136 -7.35 7.05 1.05
N LEU A 137 -8.12 7.23 2.14
CA LEU A 137 -8.32 8.54 2.77
C LEU A 137 -7.02 9.11 3.38
N ASP A 138 -6.22 8.28 4.05
CA ASP A 138 -4.97 8.69 4.67
C ASP A 138 -3.94 9.10 3.62
N TYR A 139 -3.86 8.36 2.50
CA TYR A 139 -3.03 8.75 1.37
C TYR A 139 -3.51 10.07 0.75
N ALA A 140 -4.81 10.23 0.52
CA ALA A 140 -5.36 11.47 -0.03
C ALA A 140 -5.05 12.69 0.85
N LYS A 141 -5.18 12.57 2.18
CA LYS A 141 -4.80 13.62 3.14
C LYS A 141 -3.31 13.95 3.08
N ARG A 142 -2.46 12.92 2.99
CA ARG A 142 -1.01 13.11 2.87
C ARG A 142 -0.65 13.84 1.58
N ILE A 143 -1.23 13.44 0.45
CA ILE A 143 -0.97 14.08 -0.84
C ILE A 143 -1.54 15.51 -0.88
N HIS A 144 -2.70 15.76 -0.26
CA HIS A 144 -3.23 17.11 -0.08
C HIS A 144 -2.24 18.02 0.65
N SER A 145 -1.73 17.59 1.80
CA SER A 145 -0.73 18.36 2.57
C SER A 145 0.55 18.58 1.78
N LEU A 146 1.02 17.55 1.08
CA LEU A 146 2.23 17.61 0.26
C LEU A 146 2.10 18.58 -0.91
N MET A 147 0.97 18.57 -1.62
CA MET A 147 0.69 19.54 -2.69
C MET A 147 0.49 20.95 -2.15
N GLY A 148 -0.05 21.09 -0.93
CA GLY A 148 -0.07 22.37 -0.20
C GLY A 148 1.32 22.90 0.12
N ALA A 149 2.23 22.05 0.60
CA ALA A 149 3.61 22.46 0.82
C ALA A 149 4.34 22.80 -0.50
N TYR A 150 3.98 22.17 -1.61
CA TYR A 150 4.60 22.40 -2.92
C TYR A 150 4.12 23.70 -3.59
N ASP A 151 2.81 23.89 -3.73
CA ASP A 151 2.22 25.05 -4.43
C ASP A 151 1.05 25.72 -3.69
N GLY A 152 1.01 25.57 -2.37
CA GLY A 152 0.03 26.22 -1.51
C GLY A 152 -1.41 25.80 -1.84
N LYS A 153 -2.31 26.79 -1.74
CA LYS A 153 -3.74 26.60 -2.01
C LYS A 153 -4.04 26.04 -3.40
N LYS A 154 -3.18 26.27 -4.39
CA LYS A 154 -3.36 25.72 -5.75
C LYS A 154 -3.16 24.22 -5.77
N GLY A 155 -2.12 23.73 -5.10
CA GLY A 155 -1.88 22.30 -4.95
C GLY A 155 -2.96 21.59 -4.15
N GLU A 156 -3.40 22.18 -3.03
CA GLU A 156 -4.54 21.67 -2.24
C GLU A 156 -5.82 21.57 -3.09
N ASN A 157 -6.12 22.63 -3.83
CA ASN A 157 -7.31 22.72 -4.69
C ASN A 157 -7.27 21.69 -5.83
N LEU A 158 -6.09 21.41 -6.42
CA LEU A 158 -5.95 20.35 -7.42
C LEU A 158 -6.34 18.99 -6.85
N VAL A 159 -5.84 18.65 -5.64
CA VAL A 159 -6.15 17.38 -4.98
C VAL A 159 -7.66 17.26 -4.70
N ARG A 160 -8.29 18.34 -4.23
CA ARG A 160 -9.75 18.39 -4.08
C ARG A 160 -10.46 18.08 -5.39
N ILE A 161 -10.06 18.72 -6.49
CA ILE A 161 -10.74 18.58 -7.78
C ILE A 161 -10.67 17.16 -8.32
N ILE A 162 -9.49 16.54 -8.31
CA ILE A 162 -9.34 15.17 -8.83
C ILE A 162 -10.12 14.16 -8.01
N LEU A 163 -10.24 14.36 -6.69
CA LEU A 163 -11.03 13.50 -5.80
C LEU A 163 -12.54 13.68 -6.00
N GLN A 164 -13.00 14.92 -6.24
CA GLN A 164 -14.41 15.23 -6.47
C GLN A 164 -14.88 14.92 -7.89
N ASN A 165 -13.94 14.77 -8.85
CA ASN A 165 -14.26 14.61 -10.27
C ASN A 165 -13.41 13.51 -10.90
N SER A 166 -13.60 12.28 -10.42
CA SER A 166 -12.80 11.08 -10.70
C SER A 166 -12.89 10.51 -12.14
N ASN A 167 -13.14 11.34 -13.16
CA ASN A 167 -13.39 10.88 -14.53
C ASN A 167 -12.66 11.69 -15.61
N LYS A 168 -11.81 12.65 -15.22
CA LYS A 168 -11.05 13.45 -16.19
C LYS A 168 -9.71 13.93 -15.61
N PRO A 169 -8.69 14.15 -16.47
CA PRO A 169 -7.43 14.73 -16.07
C PRO A 169 -7.51 16.24 -15.85
N TYR A 170 -6.66 16.73 -14.95
CA TYR A 170 -6.53 18.14 -14.58
C TYR A 170 -5.07 18.55 -14.45
N ALA A 171 -4.76 19.79 -14.83
CA ALA A 171 -3.49 20.45 -14.52
C ALA A 171 -3.69 21.83 -13.90
N THR A 172 -4.95 22.18 -13.59
CA THR A 172 -5.35 23.51 -13.13
C THR A 172 -6.31 23.42 -11.95
N THR A 173 -6.41 24.52 -11.21
CA THR A 173 -7.46 24.73 -10.20
C THR A 173 -8.84 24.86 -10.86
N ASP A 174 -9.87 24.97 -10.02
CA ASP A 174 -11.26 25.23 -10.41
C ASP A 174 -11.44 26.58 -11.10
N LYS A 175 -10.53 27.52 -10.82
CA LYS A 175 -10.44 28.83 -11.48
C LYS A 175 -9.60 28.83 -12.75
N GLY A 176 -9.12 27.66 -13.19
CA GLY A 176 -8.27 27.52 -14.38
C GLY A 176 -6.82 27.97 -14.17
N GLU A 177 -6.39 28.17 -12.92
CA GLU A 177 -5.00 28.54 -12.64
C GLU A 177 -4.08 27.33 -12.76
N LYS A 178 -2.96 27.47 -13.47
CA LYS A 178 -1.95 26.42 -13.54
C LYS A 178 -1.35 26.15 -12.16
N VAL A 179 -1.21 24.88 -11.83
CA VAL A 179 -0.46 24.41 -10.65
C VAL A 179 0.98 24.16 -11.08
N ALA A 180 1.94 24.63 -10.28
CA ALA A 180 3.36 24.59 -10.63
C ALA A 180 3.81 23.16 -11.00
N GLY A 181 4.47 23.00 -12.14
CA GLY A 181 5.05 21.73 -12.59
C GLY A 181 4.05 20.58 -12.85
N VAL A 182 2.74 20.77 -12.71
CA VAL A 182 1.78 19.68 -12.95
C VAL A 182 1.56 19.49 -14.46
N ILE A 183 1.86 18.28 -14.95
CA ILE A 183 1.55 17.83 -16.31
C ILE A 183 0.09 17.39 -16.37
N THR A 184 -0.30 16.48 -15.48
CA THR A 184 -1.67 15.97 -15.34
C THR A 184 -1.88 15.34 -13.98
N ALA A 185 -3.13 15.31 -13.54
CA ALA A 185 -3.58 14.65 -12.33
C ALA A 185 -5.01 14.12 -12.51
N ASP A 186 -5.29 12.93 -12.02
CA ASP A 186 -6.60 12.30 -12.12
C ASP A 186 -6.81 11.27 -11.01
N CYS A 187 -8.07 10.89 -10.77
CA CYS A 187 -8.44 9.74 -9.94
C CYS A 187 -9.31 8.83 -10.79
N MET A 188 -8.75 7.78 -11.39
CA MET A 188 -9.45 6.88 -12.31
C MET A 188 -9.03 5.44 -12.02
N ASN A 189 -9.94 4.48 -12.24
CA ASN A 189 -9.63 3.04 -12.18
C ASN A 189 -8.94 2.60 -10.86
N TYR A 190 -9.48 3.02 -9.72
CA TYR A 190 -8.95 2.71 -8.38
C TYR A 190 -7.57 3.31 -8.06
N GLN A 191 -7.15 4.31 -8.83
CA GLN A 191 -5.90 5.02 -8.60
C GLN A 191 -6.07 6.51 -8.78
N CYS A 192 -5.53 7.29 -7.85
CA CYS A 192 -5.25 8.69 -8.06
C CYS A 192 -3.77 8.87 -8.39
N ARG A 193 -3.46 9.84 -9.25
CA ARG A 193 -2.09 10.19 -9.60
C ARG A 193 -1.93 11.69 -9.86
N ILE A 194 -0.74 12.19 -9.60
CA ILE A 194 -0.27 13.53 -9.96
C ILE A 194 1.10 13.36 -10.62
N ILE A 195 1.25 13.92 -11.81
CA ILE A 195 2.48 13.83 -12.60
C ILE A 195 3.11 15.21 -12.66
N LEU A 196 4.31 15.32 -12.09
CA LEU A 196 5.08 16.55 -12.00
C LEU A 196 6.26 16.50 -12.98
N GLN A 197 6.47 17.60 -13.68
CA GLN A 197 7.67 17.87 -14.47
C GLN A 197 8.83 18.16 -13.52
N LYS A 198 9.96 17.45 -13.68
CA LYS A 198 11.24 17.77 -13.02
C LYS A 198 11.90 18.99 -13.64
#